data_AF-A0A1L7UHB3-F1
#
_entry.id   AF-A0A1L7UHB3-F1
#
_cell.length_a   1.000
_cell.length_b   1.000
_cell.length_c   1.000
_cell.angle_alpha   90.00
_cell.angle_beta   90.00
_cell.angle_gamma   90.00
#
_symmetry.space_group_name_H-M   'P 1'
#
loop_
_entity.id
_entity.type
_entity.pdbx_description
1 polymer ?
#
loop_
_entity_poly.entity_id
_entity_poly.type
_entity_poly.pdbx_seq_one_letter_code
_entity_poly.pdbx_strand_id
1 'polypeptide(L)'
;MDAMEPRLKERMDDIETRLNKRMDGIETRINTRITTLENEMNKQFVKFESFAQNTRARAKNSRARELGVPYTPLVEEDGAAIRDFPCTFNEVNALAEPRLSTLLSAVGVELEDGWTVEQKRSAFLSAIGVMRVPTFP
;
A
#
# COMPACT_ATOMS: atom_id res chain seq x y z
N MET A 1 -21.59 -68.05 -13.41
CA MET A 1 -21.03 -67.52 -12.15
C MET A 1 -20.78 -66.02 -12.35
N ASP A 2 -21.79 -65.23 -12.78
CA ASP A 2 -21.48 -64.06 -13.64
C ASP A 2 -22.20 -62.73 -13.37
N ALA A 3 -23.14 -62.66 -12.42
CA ALA A 3 -23.86 -61.39 -12.17
C ALA A 3 -23.10 -60.41 -11.25
N MET A 4 -22.07 -60.90 -10.56
CA MET A 4 -21.33 -60.13 -9.54
C MET A 4 -20.21 -59.30 -10.14
N GLU A 5 -19.54 -59.82 -11.16
CA GLU A 5 -18.44 -59.15 -11.88
C GLU A 5 -18.86 -57.83 -12.56
N PRO A 6 -19.98 -57.75 -13.32
CA PRO A 6 -20.41 -56.49 -13.92
C PRO A 6 -20.82 -55.43 -12.88
N ARG A 7 -21.44 -55.85 -11.76
CA ARG A 7 -21.81 -54.96 -10.66
C ARG A 7 -20.61 -54.39 -9.92
N LEU A 8 -19.55 -55.19 -9.76
CA LEU A 8 -18.30 -54.72 -9.16
C LEU A 8 -17.62 -53.70 -10.08
N LYS A 9 -17.58 -53.97 -11.39
CA LYS A 9 -17.03 -53.03 -12.38
C LYS A 9 -17.76 -51.69 -12.36
N GLU A 10 -19.09 -51.69 -12.41
CA GLU A 10 -19.91 -50.46 -12.34
C GLU A 10 -19.65 -49.67 -11.06
N ARG A 11 -19.53 -50.35 -9.91
CA ARG A 11 -19.20 -49.69 -8.64
C ARG A 11 -17.79 -49.11 -8.64
N MET A 12 -16.82 -49.77 -9.27
CA MET A 12 -15.46 -49.25 -9.40
C MET A 12 -15.43 -48.00 -10.29
N ASP A 13 -16.15 -48.01 -11.41
CA ASP A 13 -16.27 -46.87 -12.32
C ASP A 13 -16.94 -45.65 -11.65
N ASP A 14 -17.98 -45.86 -10.84
CA ASP A 14 -18.61 -44.79 -10.03
C ASP A 14 -17.63 -44.23 -8.99
N ILE A 15 -16.90 -45.11 -8.29
CA ILE A 15 -15.90 -44.69 -7.30
C ILE A 15 -14.81 -43.87 -7.98
N GLU A 16 -14.29 -44.32 -9.12
CA GLU A 16 -13.26 -43.60 -9.89
C GLU A 16 -13.76 -42.23 -10.33
N THR A 17 -14.98 -42.15 -10.90
CA THR A 17 -15.60 -40.89 -11.31
C THR A 17 -15.76 -39.92 -10.14
N ARG A 18 -16.21 -40.41 -8.98
CA ARG A 18 -16.39 -39.59 -7.78
C ARG A 18 -15.07 -39.14 -7.18
N LEU A 19 -14.03 -39.98 -7.22
CA LEU A 19 -12.69 -39.63 -6.77
C LEU A 19 -12.06 -38.57 -7.68
N ASN A 20 -12.16 -38.72 -9.00
CA ASN A 20 -11.68 -37.74 -9.97
C ASN A 20 -12.36 -36.38 -9.75
N LYS A 21 -13.69 -36.34 -9.65
CA LYS A 21 -14.43 -35.10 -9.36
C LYS A 21 -14.03 -34.46 -8.03
N ARG A 22 -13.73 -35.27 -7.00
CA ARG A 22 -13.24 -34.75 -5.71
C ARG A 22 -11.82 -34.20 -5.84
N MET A 23 -10.95 -34.84 -6.60
CA MET A 23 -9.58 -34.38 -6.86
C MET A 23 -9.60 -33.05 -7.61
N ASP A 24 -10.37 -32.93 -8.69
CA ASP A 24 -10.53 -31.67 -9.44
C ASP A 24 -11.05 -30.54 -8.55
N GLY A 25 -12.00 -30.86 -7.66
CA GLY A 25 -12.54 -29.90 -6.70
C GLY A 25 -11.52 -29.46 -5.64
N ILE A 26 -10.63 -30.36 -5.21
CA ILE A 26 -9.53 -30.05 -4.29
C ILE A 26 -8.50 -29.17 -5.00
N GLU A 27 -8.08 -29.54 -6.22
CA GLU A 27 -7.12 -28.78 -7.01
C GLU A 27 -7.60 -27.34 -7.25
N THR A 28 -8.86 -27.18 -7.69
CA THR A 28 -9.47 -25.86 -7.90
C THR A 28 -9.46 -25.01 -6.63
N ARG A 29 -9.79 -25.61 -5.47
CA ARG A 29 -9.81 -24.90 -4.18
C ARG A 29 -8.41 -24.51 -3.72
N ILE A 30 -7.41 -25.38 -3.93
CA ILE A 30 -6.02 -25.08 -3.59
C ILE A 30 -5.51 -23.94 -4.46
N ASN A 31 -5.69 -24.01 -5.78
CA ASN A 31 -5.27 -22.96 -6.71
C ASN A 31 -5.91 -21.60 -6.35
N THR A 32 -7.21 -21.59 -6.09
CA THR A 32 -7.92 -20.36 -5.67
C THR A 32 -7.34 -19.77 -4.37
N ARG A 33 -7.04 -20.61 -3.38
CA ARG A 33 -6.47 -20.16 -2.11
C ARG A 33 -5.05 -19.64 -2.28
N ILE A 34 -4.22 -20.30 -3.09
CA ILE A 34 -2.86 -19.88 -3.38
C ILE A 34 -2.86 -18.52 -4.09
N THR A 35 -3.62 -18.36 -5.17
CA THR A 35 -3.72 -17.07 -5.89
C THR A 35 -4.23 -15.95 -4.98
N THR A 36 -5.18 -16.25 -4.10
CA THR A 36 -5.67 -15.26 -3.11
C THR A 36 -4.55 -14.84 -2.15
N LEU A 37 -3.81 -15.80 -1.60
CA LEU A 37 -2.69 -15.53 -0.69
C LEU A 37 -1.57 -14.74 -1.38
N GLU A 38 -1.20 -15.11 -2.61
CA GLU A 38 -0.19 -14.40 -3.41
C GLU A 38 -0.59 -12.94 -3.64
N ASN A 39 -1.84 -12.69 -4.03
CA ASN A 39 -2.33 -11.33 -4.24
C ASN A 39 -2.33 -10.49 -2.97
N GLU A 40 -2.76 -11.05 -1.84
CA GLU A 40 -2.73 -10.33 -0.56
C GLU A 40 -1.29 -10.08 -0.07
N MET A 41 -0.40 -11.07 -0.21
CA MET A 41 1.02 -10.89 0.11
C MET A 41 1.65 -9.79 -0.75
N ASN A 42 1.40 -9.80 -2.06
CA ASN A 42 1.95 -8.78 -2.97
C ASN A 42 1.47 -7.36 -2.59
N LYS A 43 0.19 -7.18 -2.24
CA LYS A 43 -0.33 -5.90 -1.74
C LYS A 43 0.40 -5.46 -0.47
N GLN A 44 0.59 -6.38 0.49
CA GLN A 44 1.29 -6.05 1.73
C GLN A 44 2.76 -5.71 1.52
N PHE A 45 3.45 -6.40 0.58
CA PHE A 45 4.83 -6.09 0.23
C PHE A 45 4.98 -4.69 -0.35
N VAL A 46 4.09 -4.28 -1.26
CA VAL A 46 4.09 -2.92 -1.81
C VAL A 46 3.92 -1.89 -0.70
N LYS A 47 2.94 -2.09 0.21
CA LYS A 47 2.74 -1.19 1.36
C LYS A 47 3.98 -1.08 2.24
N PHE A 48 4.64 -2.21 2.51
CA PHE A 48 5.85 -2.23 3.31
C PHE A 48 7.01 -1.49 2.64
N GLU A 49 7.17 -1.65 1.32
CA GLU A 49 8.17 -0.93 0.55
C GLU A 49 7.92 0.58 0.59
N SER A 50 6.68 1.03 0.33
CA SER A 50 6.27 2.43 0.41
C SER A 50 6.53 3.01 1.81
N PHE A 51 6.21 2.26 2.87
CA PHE A 51 6.50 2.66 4.24
C PHE A 51 8.00 2.85 4.50
N ALA A 52 8.84 1.91 4.06
CA ALA A 52 10.29 1.98 4.23
C ALA A 52 10.89 3.15 3.44
N GLN A 53 10.45 3.34 2.18
CA GLN A 53 10.85 4.47 1.34
C GLN A 53 10.48 5.80 1.99
N ASN A 54 9.23 5.95 2.45
CA ASN A 54 8.75 7.16 3.11
C ASN A 54 9.46 7.43 4.43
N THR A 55 9.75 6.40 5.22
CA THR A 55 10.54 6.53 6.46
C THR A 55 11.93 7.08 6.17
N ARG A 56 12.59 6.58 5.12
CA ARG A 56 13.89 7.08 4.68
C ARG A 56 13.81 8.51 4.14
N ALA A 57 12.77 8.84 3.37
CA ALA A 57 12.55 10.18 2.84
C ALA A 57 12.35 11.21 3.98
N ARG A 58 11.49 10.89 4.95
CA ARG A 58 11.26 11.71 6.16
C ARG A 58 12.55 11.96 6.95
N ALA A 59 13.35 10.91 7.14
CA ALA A 59 14.65 11.04 7.82
C ALA A 59 15.58 12.01 7.10
N LYS A 60 15.66 11.97 5.76
CA LYS A 60 16.43 12.93 4.97
C LYS A 60 15.86 14.35 5.05
N ASN A 61 14.53 14.48 5.01
CA ASN A 61 13.84 15.76 5.01
C ASN A 61 13.96 16.50 6.34
N SER A 62 14.17 15.79 7.45
CA SER A 62 14.32 16.38 8.79
C SER A 62 15.34 17.50 8.89
N ARG A 63 16.44 17.41 8.12
CA ARG A 63 17.50 18.42 8.07
C ARG A 63 17.63 19.09 6.71
N ALA A 64 16.74 18.79 5.77
CA ALA A 64 16.85 19.29 4.41
C ALA A 64 16.84 20.83 4.37
N ARG A 65 15.99 21.46 5.20
CA ARG A 65 15.95 22.92 5.35
C ARG A 65 17.25 23.51 5.90
N GLU A 66 17.86 22.89 6.91
CA GLU A 66 19.12 23.34 7.51
C GLU A 66 20.28 23.21 6.52
N LEU A 67 20.30 22.12 5.77
CA LEU A 67 21.36 21.80 4.81
C LEU A 67 21.17 22.51 3.47
N GLY A 68 20.06 23.23 3.27
CA GLY A 68 19.73 23.89 2.01
C GLY A 68 19.54 22.91 0.84
N VAL A 69 19.18 21.66 1.12
CA VAL A 69 18.96 20.62 0.10
C VAL A 69 17.48 20.42 -0.17
N PRO A 70 17.09 20.01 -1.39
CA PRO A 70 15.71 19.69 -1.71
C PRO A 70 15.15 18.55 -0.86
N TYR A 71 13.85 18.59 -0.58
CA TYR A 71 13.11 17.49 0.01
C TYR A 71 13.12 16.28 -0.92
N THR A 72 13.33 15.11 -0.32
CA THR A 72 13.09 13.83 -0.96
C THR A 72 11.58 13.59 -1.03
N PRO A 73 11.01 13.36 -2.23
CA PRO A 73 9.60 13.03 -2.37
C PRO A 73 9.20 11.76 -1.61
N LEU A 74 7.98 11.78 -1.08
CA LEU A 74 7.32 10.59 -0.57
C LEU A 74 6.53 9.92 -1.72
N VAL A 75 6.16 8.67 -1.51
CA VAL A 75 5.29 7.87 -2.37
C VAL A 75 3.95 7.60 -1.69
N GLU A 76 2.93 7.32 -2.48
CA GLU A 76 1.62 6.86 -2.02
C GLU A 76 1.70 5.43 -1.43
N GLU A 77 0.61 4.94 -0.84
CA GLU A 77 0.57 3.62 -0.20
C GLU A 77 0.87 2.48 -1.20
N ASP A 78 0.48 2.64 -2.46
CA ASP A 78 0.74 1.71 -3.57
C ASP A 78 2.14 1.85 -4.21
N GLY A 79 2.97 2.76 -3.67
CA GLY A 79 4.32 3.02 -4.16
C GLY A 79 4.38 4.01 -5.32
N ALA A 80 3.24 4.55 -5.78
CA ALA A 80 3.24 5.57 -6.82
C ALA A 80 3.90 6.87 -6.34
N ALA A 81 4.59 7.54 -7.25
CA ALA A 81 5.15 8.85 -6.94
C ALA A 81 4.03 9.87 -6.71
N ILE A 82 4.14 10.64 -5.61
CA ILE A 82 3.23 11.76 -5.38
C ILE A 82 3.51 12.81 -6.45
N ARG A 83 2.57 12.98 -7.38
CA ARG A 83 2.66 13.92 -8.49
C ARG A 83 2.95 15.32 -7.96
N ASP A 84 3.80 16.10 -8.65
CA ASP A 84 4.11 17.52 -8.36
C ASP A 84 4.49 17.76 -6.88
N PHE A 85 5.31 16.88 -6.29
CA PHE A 85 5.75 16.98 -4.90
C PHE A 85 6.63 18.23 -4.68
N PRO A 86 6.30 19.10 -3.71
CA PRO A 86 7.09 20.31 -3.43
C PRO A 86 8.46 19.92 -2.85
N CYS A 87 9.53 20.39 -3.47
CA CYS A 87 10.90 20.06 -3.14
C CYS A 87 11.55 21.06 -2.18
N THR A 88 10.92 22.19 -1.88
CA THR A 88 11.49 23.22 -0.99
C THR A 88 10.48 23.81 -0.01
N PHE A 89 10.96 24.42 1.07
CA PHE A 89 10.11 25.12 2.05
C PHE A 89 9.28 26.23 1.41
N ASN A 90 9.87 26.98 0.46
CA ASN A 90 9.19 28.07 -0.23
C ASN A 90 8.09 27.56 -1.16
N GLU A 91 8.33 26.45 -1.87
CA GLU A 91 7.30 25.80 -2.67
C GLU A 91 6.12 25.37 -1.80
N VAL A 92 6.36 24.74 -0.65
CA VAL A 92 5.29 24.36 0.29
C VAL A 92 4.50 25.59 0.77
N ASN A 93 5.18 26.69 1.07
CA ASN A 93 4.50 27.93 1.50
C ASN A 93 3.70 28.60 0.39
N ALA A 94 4.10 28.43 -0.87
CA ALA A 94 3.38 28.94 -2.03
C ALA A 94 2.15 28.11 -2.41
N LEU A 95 1.97 26.91 -1.83
CA LEU A 95 0.83 26.05 -2.17
C LEU A 95 -0.50 26.66 -1.74
N ALA A 96 -1.48 26.52 -2.62
CA ALA A 96 -2.89 26.81 -2.35
C ALA A 96 -3.55 25.66 -1.56
N GLU A 97 -4.64 25.98 -0.88
CA GLU A 97 -5.40 25.05 -0.03
C GLU A 97 -5.80 23.74 -0.74
N PRO A 98 -6.37 23.74 -1.96
CA PRO A 98 -6.83 22.49 -2.58
C PRO A 98 -5.67 21.52 -2.81
N ARG A 99 -4.50 22.08 -3.13
CA ARG A 99 -3.29 21.31 -3.37
C ARG A 99 -2.72 20.74 -2.09
N LEU A 100 -2.75 21.50 -0.99
CA LEU A 100 -2.34 21.01 0.32
C LEU A 100 -3.22 19.86 0.79
N SER A 101 -4.54 19.97 0.62
CA SER A 101 -5.48 18.88 0.93
C SER A 101 -5.16 17.62 0.12
N THR A 102 -4.95 17.77 -1.19
CA THR A 102 -4.56 16.64 -2.06
C THR A 102 -3.27 15.98 -1.59
N LEU A 103 -2.25 16.77 -1.26
CA LEU A 103 -0.95 16.29 -0.80
C LEU A 103 -1.03 15.60 0.56
N LEU A 104 -1.80 16.15 1.51
CA LEU A 104 -2.03 15.57 2.83
C LEU A 104 -2.68 14.19 2.71
N SER A 105 -3.71 14.07 1.88
CA SER A 105 -4.32 12.77 1.59
C SER A 105 -3.32 11.79 0.97
N ALA A 106 -2.50 12.23 0.01
CA ALA A 106 -1.50 11.39 -0.64
C ALA A 106 -0.39 10.88 0.32
N VAL A 107 -0.03 11.67 1.34
CA VAL A 107 0.92 11.23 2.39
C VAL A 107 0.25 10.47 3.54
N GLY A 108 -1.05 10.21 3.46
CA GLY A 108 -1.82 9.44 4.44
C GLY A 108 -2.21 10.23 5.70
N VAL A 109 -2.33 11.56 5.61
CA VAL A 109 -2.85 12.39 6.71
C VAL A 109 -4.36 12.56 6.55
N GLU A 110 -5.10 12.19 7.59
CA GLU A 110 -6.53 12.43 7.68
C GLU A 110 -6.79 13.93 7.84
N LEU A 111 -7.66 14.47 6.98
CA LEU A 111 -8.04 15.87 7.00
C LEU A 111 -9.20 16.07 7.98
N GLU A 112 -9.09 17.05 8.89
CA GLU A 112 -10.21 17.46 9.73
C GLU A 112 -10.94 18.66 9.10
N ASP A 113 -12.24 18.72 9.35
CA ASP A 113 -13.08 19.83 8.90
C ASP A 113 -12.64 21.15 9.54
N GLY A 114 -12.60 22.21 8.72
CA GLY A 114 -12.28 23.56 9.19
C GLY A 114 -10.79 23.87 9.38
N TRP A 115 -9.87 22.98 9.00
CA TRP A 115 -8.45 23.31 8.99
C TRP A 115 -8.15 24.50 8.07
N THR A 116 -7.48 25.50 8.64
CA THR A 116 -6.91 26.63 7.90
C THR A 116 -5.77 26.19 6.97
N VAL A 117 -5.42 27.04 6.01
CA VAL A 117 -4.33 26.76 5.07
C VAL A 117 -2.99 26.61 5.81
N GLU A 118 -2.77 27.41 6.84
CA GLU A 118 -1.57 27.39 7.68
C GLU A 118 -1.47 26.09 8.50
N GLN A 119 -2.59 25.60 9.04
CA GLN A 119 -2.65 24.31 9.72
C GLN A 119 -2.32 23.17 8.74
N LYS A 120 -2.91 23.18 7.54
CA LYS A 120 -2.60 22.20 6.48
C LYS A 120 -1.13 22.22 6.07
N ARG A 121 -0.53 23.41 5.89
CA ARG A 121 0.91 23.56 5.60
C ARG A 121 1.77 23.00 6.72
N SER A 122 1.45 23.35 7.97
CA SER A 122 2.20 22.87 9.12
C SER A 122 2.10 21.35 9.27
N ALA A 123 0.91 20.78 9.07
CA ALA A 123 0.68 19.34 9.08
C ALA A 123 1.46 18.66 7.95
N PHE A 124 1.45 19.22 6.74
CA PHE A 124 2.18 18.66 5.61
C PHE A 124 3.69 18.65 5.85
N LEU A 125 4.26 19.77 6.31
CA LEU A 125 5.68 19.84 6.67
C LEU A 125 6.06 18.80 7.72
N SER A 126 5.23 18.64 8.76
CA SER A 126 5.42 17.60 9.77
C SER A 126 5.35 16.20 9.17
N ALA A 127 4.39 15.94 8.29
CA ALA A 127 4.16 14.63 7.66
C ALA A 127 5.31 14.20 6.73
N ILE A 128 5.95 15.15 6.06
CA ILE A 128 7.15 14.90 5.23
C ILE A 128 8.45 14.88 6.05
N GLY A 129 8.36 15.02 7.38
CA GLY A 129 9.49 14.93 8.30
C GLY A 129 10.23 16.24 8.57
N VAL A 130 9.76 17.38 8.06
CA VAL A 130 10.39 18.69 8.27
C VAL A 130 9.99 19.23 9.64
N MET A 131 10.89 19.15 10.61
CA MET A 131 10.66 19.68 11.96
C MET A 131 10.78 21.21 11.99
N ARG A 132 9.97 21.86 12.82
CA ARG A 132 10.25 23.23 13.24
C ARG A 132 11.48 23.18 14.13
N VAL A 133 12.61 23.70 13.63
CA VAL A 133 13.80 23.93 14.47
C VAL A 133 13.36 24.91 15.57
N PRO A 134 13.43 24.55 16.87
CA PRO A 134 13.29 25.54 17.91
C PRO A 134 14.43 26.55 17.73
N THR A 135 14.08 27.79 17.43
CA THR A 135 15.03 28.90 17.50
C THR A 135 15.41 29.04 18.96
N PHE A 136 16.58 28.53 19.36
CA PHE A 136 17.14 28.82 20.66
C PHE A 136 17.57 30.29 20.68
N PRO A 137 17.15 31.09 21.68
CA PRO A 137 17.56 32.48 21.85
C PRO A 137 19.05 32.60 22.17
#